data_AF-Q6CS92-F1
#
_entry.id   AF-Q6CS92-F1
#
_cell.length_a   1.000
_cell.length_b   1.000
_cell.length_c   1.000
_cell.angle_alpha   90.00
_cell.angle_beta   90.00
_cell.angle_gamma   90.00
#
_symmetry.space_group_name_H-M   'P 1'
#
loop_
_entity.id
_entity.type
_entity.pdbx_description
1 polymer ?
#
loop_
_entity_poly.entity_id
_entity_poly.type
_entity_poly.pdbx_seq_one_letter_code
_entity_poly.pdbx_strand_id
1 'polypeptide(L)'
;MLVKYIGSLSEESTEFKELCNCLPEDVEKGKENLLKCVRGPFFQQAVDILDLATKQSYSGQQLSQMFGYSYTGEGPRALLEGLRNKGLQEKLKKQDSQSE
;
A
#
# COMPACT_ATOMS: atom_id res chain seq x y z
N MET A 1 -7.61 0.06 13.42
CA MET A 1 -7.93 1.10 12.40
C MET A 1 -8.07 0.47 11.01
N LEU A 2 -7.10 -0.32 10.53
CA LEU A 2 -7.14 -1.03 9.24
C LEU A 2 -8.31 -2.04 9.09
N VAL A 3 -8.53 -2.89 10.09
CA VAL A 3 -9.64 -3.87 10.11
C VAL A 3 -11.02 -3.21 9.95
N LYS A 4 -11.22 -2.04 10.58
CA LYS A 4 -12.46 -1.28 10.46
C LYS A 4 -12.63 -0.72 9.04
N TYR A 5 -11.55 -0.21 8.46
CA TYR A 5 -11.54 0.27 7.07
C TYR A 5 -11.92 -0.85 6.09
N ILE A 6 -11.24 -2.01 6.16
CA ILE A 6 -11.54 -3.17 5.31
C ILE A 6 -13.00 -3.61 5.49
N GLY A 7 -13.48 -3.66 6.73
CA GLY A 7 -14.87 -4.00 7.03
C GLY A 7 -15.90 -3.04 6.41
N SER A 8 -15.54 -1.77 6.23
CA SER A 8 -16.41 -0.74 5.65
C SER A 8 -16.43 -0.71 4.11
N LEU A 9 -15.48 -1.36 3.44
CA LEU A 9 -15.42 -1.39 1.99
C LEU A 9 -16.52 -2.30 1.40
N SER A 10 -17.13 -1.86 0.30
CA SER A 10 -18.00 -2.70 -0.51
C SER A 10 -17.16 -3.74 -1.28
N GLU A 11 -17.69 -4.95 -1.45
CA GLU A 11 -16.97 -6.01 -2.19
C GLU A 11 -16.91 -5.75 -3.69
N GLU A 12 -17.79 -4.90 -4.20
CA GLU A 12 -17.78 -4.47 -5.60
C GLU A 12 -16.76 -3.36 -5.87
N SER A 13 -16.27 -2.69 -4.83
CA SER A 13 -15.37 -1.55 -4.92
C SER A 13 -14.01 -1.96 -5.49
N THR A 14 -13.43 -1.08 -6.31
CA THR A 14 -12.10 -1.30 -6.89
C THR A 14 -11.06 -1.42 -5.78
N GLU A 15 -11.15 -0.60 -4.73
CA GLU A 15 -10.24 -0.63 -3.58
C GLU A 15 -10.24 -1.98 -2.88
N PHE A 16 -11.43 -2.58 -2.69
CA PHE A 16 -11.52 -3.90 -2.10
C PHE A 16 -10.88 -4.98 -2.98
N LYS A 17 -11.16 -4.95 -4.29
CA LYS A 17 -10.59 -5.90 -5.26
C LYS A 17 -9.06 -5.81 -5.29
N GLU A 18 -8.51 -4.60 -5.29
CA GLU A 18 -7.06 -4.39 -5.23
C GLU A 18 -6.44 -4.95 -3.94
N LEU A 19 -7.09 -4.76 -2.78
CA LEU A 19 -6.62 -5.35 -1.53
C LEU A 19 -6.67 -6.88 -1.54
N CYS A 20 -7.70 -7.46 -2.16
CA CYS A 20 -7.79 -8.91 -2.34
C CYS A 20 -6.67 -9.44 -3.26
N ASN A 21 -6.27 -8.69 -4.29
CA ASN A 21 -5.15 -9.07 -5.16
C ASN A 21 -3.83 -9.20 -4.39
N CYS A 22 -3.68 -8.53 -3.25
CA CYS A 22 -2.51 -8.65 -2.37
C CYS A 22 -2.50 -9.92 -1.50
N LEU A 23 -3.60 -10.68 -1.46
CA LEU A 23 -3.60 -11.97 -0.76
C LEU A 23 -2.69 -12.98 -1.47
N PRO A 24 -2.17 -13.99 -0.75
CA PRO A 24 -1.49 -15.12 -1.38
C PRO A 24 -2.34 -15.79 -2.47
N GLU A 25 -1.69 -16.40 -3.47
CA GLU A 25 -2.37 -17.01 -4.63
C GLU A 25 -3.22 -18.23 -4.24
N ASP A 26 -2.79 -18.95 -3.22
CA ASP A 26 -3.44 -20.13 -2.65
C ASP A 26 -4.62 -19.79 -1.70
N VAL A 27 -4.80 -18.50 -1.39
CA VAL A 27 -5.88 -18.03 -0.52
C VAL A 27 -7.04 -17.50 -1.34
N GLU A 28 -8.24 -18.00 -1.06
CA GLU A 28 -9.47 -17.51 -1.68
C GLU A 28 -9.64 -16.01 -1.46
N LYS A 29 -9.86 -15.28 -2.56
CA LYS A 29 -10.00 -13.82 -2.57
C LYS A 29 -11.36 -13.44 -2.00
N GLY A 30 -11.36 -12.98 -0.76
CA GLY A 30 -12.60 -12.61 -0.08
C GLY A 30 -12.37 -11.82 1.20
N LYS A 31 -13.43 -11.15 1.66
CA LYS A 31 -13.37 -10.22 2.80
C LYS A 31 -12.97 -10.94 4.09
N GLU A 32 -13.48 -12.14 4.30
CA GLU A 32 -13.15 -12.95 5.46
C GLU A 32 -11.65 -13.29 5.50
N ASN A 33 -11.10 -13.79 4.39
CA ASN A 33 -9.69 -14.17 4.31
C ASN A 33 -8.76 -12.97 4.36
N LEU A 34 -9.17 -11.84 3.76
CA LEU A 34 -8.46 -10.56 3.91
C LEU A 34 -8.39 -10.13 5.37
N LEU A 35 -9.51 -10.20 6.09
CA LEU A 35 -9.57 -9.88 7.52
C LEU A 35 -8.77 -10.85 8.38
N LYS A 36 -8.76 -12.14 8.07
CA LYS A 36 -7.92 -13.14 8.75
C LYS A 36 -6.44 -12.84 8.53
N CYS A 37 -6.04 -12.54 7.30
CA CYS A 37 -4.65 -12.24 6.95
C CYS A 37 -4.13 -11.02 7.73
N VAL A 38 -4.85 -9.90 7.72
CA VAL A 38 -4.41 -8.67 8.41
C VAL A 38 -4.47 -8.75 9.94
N ARG A 39 -5.22 -9.71 10.50
CA ARG A 39 -5.26 -10.00 11.94
C ARG A 39 -4.21 -11.04 12.35
N GLY A 40 -3.64 -11.76 11.39
CA GLY A 40 -2.69 -12.83 11.63
C GLY A 40 -1.33 -12.29 12.08
N PRO A 41 -0.54 -13.12 12.78
CA PRO A 41 0.78 -12.74 13.28
C PRO A 41 1.76 -12.42 12.14
N PHE A 42 1.63 -13.07 10.98
CA PHE A 42 2.50 -12.85 9.82
C PHE A 42 2.36 -11.44 9.24
N PHE A 43 1.15 -10.87 9.25
CA PHE A 43 0.95 -9.50 8.79
C PHE A 43 1.68 -8.51 9.71
N GLN A 44 1.55 -8.67 11.03
CA GLN A 44 2.26 -7.82 11.98
C GLN A 44 3.79 -7.94 11.80
N GLN A 45 4.30 -9.17 11.67
CA GLN A 45 5.72 -9.40 11.40
C GLN A 45 6.20 -8.74 10.12
N ALA A 46 5.42 -8.84 9.02
CA ALA A 46 5.76 -8.19 7.76
C ALA A 46 5.79 -6.66 7.88
N VAL A 47 4.84 -6.08 8.63
CA VAL A 47 4.82 -4.64 8.92
C VAL A 47 6.03 -4.22 9.74
N ASP A 48 6.41 -4.99 10.75
CA ASP A 48 7.58 -4.69 11.60
C ASP A 48 8.88 -4.79 10.81
N ILE A 49 9.01 -5.79 9.93
CA ILE A 49 10.15 -5.93 9.02
C ILE A 49 10.24 -4.74 8.06
N LEU A 50 9.11 -4.31 7.50
CA LEU A 50 9.07 -3.15 6.62
C LEU A 50 9.46 -1.85 7.36
N ASP A 51 8.95 -1.66 8.58
CA ASP A 51 9.31 -0.51 9.43
C ASP A 51 10.81 -0.48 9.72
N LEU A 52 11.41 -1.62 10.05
CA LEU A 52 12.85 -1.70 10.27
C LEU A 52 13.65 -1.44 9.00
N ALA A 53 13.26 -2.06 7.88
CA ALA A 53 13.93 -1.91 6.60
C ALA A 53 13.93 -0.46 6.11
N THR A 54 12.80 0.24 6.27
CA THR A 54 12.67 1.66 5.88
C THR A 54 13.42 2.63 6.79
N LYS A 55 13.92 2.19 7.94
CA LYS A 55 14.76 3.00 8.84
C LYS A 55 16.25 2.79 8.62
N GLN A 56 16.64 1.85 7.75
CA GLN A 56 18.05 1.65 7.41
C GLN A 56 18.59 2.87 6.65
N SER A 57 19.87 3.16 6.85
CA SER A 57 20.53 4.30 6.20
C SER A 57 20.36 4.23 4.68
N TYR A 58 19.96 5.34 4.06
CA TYR A 58 19.75 5.50 2.61
C TYR A 58 18.58 4.70 2.01
N SER A 59 17.77 4.02 2.83
CA SER A 59 16.65 3.21 2.32
C SER A 59 15.61 4.07 1.62
N GLY A 60 15.26 5.24 2.16
CA GLY A 60 14.32 6.18 1.56
C GLY A 60 14.77 6.67 0.20
N GLN A 61 16.08 6.94 0.02
CA GLN A 61 16.64 7.33 -1.28
C GLN A 61 16.50 6.19 -2.29
N GLN A 62 16.87 4.96 -1.91
CA GLN A 62 16.74 3.79 -2.78
C GLN A 62 15.28 3.51 -3.15
N LEU A 63 14.37 3.57 -2.18
CA LEU A 63 12.94 3.35 -2.39
C LEU A 63 12.35 4.41 -3.33
N SER A 64 12.75 5.68 -3.17
CA SER A 64 12.29 6.78 -4.04
C SER A 64 12.69 6.56 -5.50
N GLN A 65 13.91 6.06 -5.74
CA GLN A 65 14.38 5.72 -7.09
C GLN A 65 13.65 4.50 -7.63
N MET A 66 13.54 3.43 -6.84
CA MET A 66 12.90 2.18 -7.26
C MET A 66 11.42 2.36 -7.61
N PHE A 67 10.71 3.13 -6.80
CA PHE A 67 9.29 3.43 -7.03
C PHE A 67 9.08 4.69 -7.86
N GLY A 68 10.12 5.40 -8.31
CA GLY A 68 10.01 6.57 -9.17
C GLY A 68 9.19 7.73 -8.55
N TYR A 69 9.37 8.00 -7.27
CA TYR A 69 8.81 9.18 -6.59
C TYR A 69 9.94 10.09 -6.07
N SER A 70 9.65 11.37 -5.83
CA SER A 70 10.65 12.30 -5.27
C SER A 70 11.01 11.94 -3.84
N TYR A 71 12.30 11.89 -3.50
CA TYR A 71 12.76 11.59 -2.15
C TYR A 71 12.15 12.53 -1.09
N THR A 72 11.53 11.94 -0.06
CA THR A 72 10.78 12.63 1.01
C THR A 72 11.40 12.44 2.40
N GLY A 73 12.52 11.72 2.52
CA GLY A 73 13.14 11.38 3.80
C GLY A 73 13.26 9.88 4.03
N GLU A 74 13.62 9.52 5.27
CA GLU A 74 13.78 8.13 5.72
C GLU A 74 12.58 7.66 6.56
N GLY A 75 12.43 6.35 6.69
CA GLY A 75 11.39 5.73 7.52
C GLY A 75 10.07 5.50 6.80
N PRO A 76 9.13 4.81 7.48
CA PRO A 76 7.85 4.41 6.89
C PRO A 76 6.97 5.61 6.52
N ARG A 77 7.08 6.71 7.27
CA ARG A 77 6.30 7.93 7.00
C ARG A 77 6.71 8.57 5.69
N ALA A 78 8.03 8.69 5.44
CA ALA A 78 8.54 9.24 4.20
C ALA A 78 8.14 8.37 3.00
N LEU A 79 8.25 7.04 3.12
CA LEU A 79 7.78 6.09 2.11
C LEU A 79 6.29 6.31 1.78
N LEU A 80 5.42 6.34 2.80
CA LEU A 80 3.99 6.54 2.60
C LEU A 80 3.66 7.89 1.96
N GLU A 81 4.38 8.94 2.32
CA GLU A 81 4.22 10.26 1.73
C GLU A 81 4.64 10.29 0.25
N GLY A 82 5.79 9.70 -0.08
CA GLY A 82 6.28 9.60 -1.45
C GLY A 82 5.34 8.83 -2.36
N LEU A 83 4.87 7.65 -1.92
CA LEU A 83 3.89 6.84 -2.65
C LEU A 83 2.54 7.56 -2.82
N ARG A 84 2.06 8.25 -1.77
CA ARG A 84 0.82 9.04 -1.86
C ARG A 84 0.93 10.15 -2.88
N ASN A 85 2.04 10.91 -2.85
CA ASN A 85 2.26 12.02 -3.78
C ASN A 85 2.32 11.51 -5.22
N LYS A 86 3.03 10.40 -5.46
CA LYS A 86 3.07 9.74 -6.77
C LYS A 86 1.68 9.31 -7.23
N GLY A 87 0.92 8.60 -6.39
CA GLY A 87 -0.43 8.15 -6.73
C GLY A 87 -1.40 9.29 -7.03
N LEU A 88 -1.28 10.43 -6.31
CA LEU A 88 -2.06 11.64 -6.61
C LEU A 88 -1.69 12.23 -7.97
N GLN A 89 -0.40 12.33 -8.29
CA GLN A 89 0.04 12.82 -9.60
C GLN A 89 -0.42 11.92 -10.75
N GLU A 90 -0.40 10.60 -10.56
CA GLU A 90 -0.90 9.64 -11.57
C GLU A 90 -2.41 9.77 -11.79
N LYS A 91 -3.18 10.01 -10.72
CA LYS A 91 -4.62 10.28 -10.84
C LYS A 91 -4.91 11.56 -11.61
N LEU A 92 -4.17 12.64 -11.32
CA LEU A 92 -4.33 13.92 -12.02
C LEU A 92 -3.99 13.78 -13.51
N LYS A 93 -2.85 13.15 -13.84
CA LYS A 93 -2.46 12.91 -15.24
C LYS A 93 -3.50 12.08 -16.02
N LYS A 94 -4.10 11.06 -15.39
CA LYS A 94 -5.15 10.26 -16.04
C LYS A 94 -6.43 11.05 -16.32
N GLN A 95 -6.76 12.06 -15.51
CA GLN A 95 -7.92 12.91 -15.73
C GLN A 95 -7.68 13.93 -16.86
N ASP A 96 -6.47 14.49 -16.93
CA ASP A 96 -6.10 15.42 -18.00
C ASP A 96 -6.07 14.71 -19.37
N SER A 97 -5.51 13.50 -19.45
CA SER A 97 -5.43 12.72 -20.70
C SER A 97 -6.76 12.10 -21.17
N GLN A 98 -7.84 12.21 -20.40
CA GLN A 98 -9.20 11.80 -20.79
C GLN A 98 -10.09 12.99 -21.21
N SER A 99 -9.53 14.20 -21.17
CA SER A 99 -10.21 15.46 -21.49
C SER A 99 -9.78 16.06 -22.84
N GLU A 100 -8.90 15.36 -23.57
CA GLU A 100 -8.46 15.62 -24.95
C GLU A 100 -8.94 14.51 -25.89
#